data_AF-A0A0K2RNM5-F1
#
_entry.id   AF-A0A0K2RNM5-F1
#
_cell.length_a   1.000
_cell.length_b   1.000
_cell.length_c   1.000
_cell.angle_alpha   90.00
_cell.angle_beta   90.00
_cell.angle_gamma   90.00
#
_symmetry.space_group_name_H-M   'P 1'
#
loop_
_entity.id
_entity.type
_entity.pdbx_description
1 polymer ?
#
loop_
_entity_poly.entity_id
_entity_poly.type
_entity_poly.pdbx_seq_one_letter_code
_entity_poly.pdbx_strand_id
1 'polypeptide(L)'
;MAELELFGPTSESLLNQLVQQGYLRKRAAGWFWTHPESAAAMVNLRADGGGPVSIVDSETGSLLGTMDSPQTHYQAHTGAIYVHQGDSYLVEELNEEDHCVVVRRTNPDYYTTARDVTQIEVLQTLRTMEWGDIAVHFGEVKVTTQVVSFQRKALISNEVLGKNRWNSGPGIFSPRRYGLWSTTVR
;
A
#
# COMPACT_ATOMS: atom_id res chain seq x y z
N MET A 1 -11.54 18.98 -31.57
CA MET A 1 -10.15 18.62 -31.95
C MET A 1 -9.11 19.51 -31.27
N ALA A 2 -9.37 20.80 -31.01
CA ALA A 2 -8.42 21.70 -30.35
C ALA A 2 -8.00 21.26 -28.93
N GLU A 3 -8.88 20.56 -28.19
CA GLU A 3 -8.56 20.10 -26.84
C GLU A 3 -7.58 18.92 -26.80
N LEU A 4 -7.42 18.17 -27.90
CA LEU A 4 -6.57 16.98 -27.93
C LEU A 4 -5.09 17.34 -27.81
N GLU A 5 -4.70 18.49 -28.36
CA GLU A 5 -3.33 19.00 -28.30
C GLU A 5 -2.89 19.36 -26.87
N LEU A 6 -3.84 19.58 -25.94
CA LEU A 6 -3.56 19.87 -24.53
C LEU A 6 -3.09 18.64 -23.74
N PHE A 7 -3.41 17.43 -24.19
CA PHE A 7 -3.14 16.18 -23.46
C PHE A 7 -1.91 15.41 -23.99
N GLY A 8 -1.28 15.92 -25.06
CA GLY A 8 -0.05 15.39 -25.62
C GLY A 8 -0.23 14.41 -26.80
N PRO A 9 0.87 13.93 -27.40
CA PRO A 9 0.83 13.16 -28.64
C PRO A 9 0.27 11.74 -28.48
N THR A 10 0.22 11.21 -27.26
CA THR A 10 -0.28 9.85 -26.97
C THR A 10 -1.80 9.79 -26.78
N SER A 11 -2.47 10.93 -26.65
CA SER A 11 -3.89 11.01 -26.26
C SER A 11 -4.83 10.34 -27.27
N GLU A 12 -4.56 10.50 -28.56
CA GLU A 12 -5.42 9.89 -29.59
C GLU A 12 -5.38 8.35 -29.55
N SER A 13 -4.18 7.78 -29.37
CA SER A 13 -3.98 6.34 -29.23
C SER A 13 -4.72 5.80 -28.00
N LEU A 14 -4.59 6.48 -26.87
CA LEU A 14 -5.24 6.11 -25.61
C LEU A 14 -6.77 6.18 -25.72
N LEU A 15 -7.33 7.23 -26.33
CA LEU A 15 -8.78 7.35 -26.55
C LEU A 15 -9.32 6.24 -27.45
N ASN A 16 -8.58 5.87 -28.49
CA ASN A 16 -8.98 4.76 -29.36
C ASN A 16 -8.94 3.41 -28.61
N GLN A 17 -7.95 3.19 -27.74
CA GLN A 17 -7.91 2.01 -26.86
C GLN A 17 -9.11 1.97 -25.91
N LEU A 18 -9.44 3.10 -25.26
CA LEU A 18 -10.59 3.19 -24.36
C LEU A 18 -11.93 2.98 -25.07
N VAL A 19 -12.03 3.37 -26.35
CA VAL A 19 -13.21 3.05 -27.19
C VAL A 19 -13.28 1.56 -27.51
N GLN A 20 -12.15 0.93 -27.86
CA GLN A 20 -12.09 -0.52 -28.11
C GLN A 20 -12.44 -1.33 -26.85
N GLN A 21 -12.02 -0.86 -25.68
CA GLN A 21 -12.33 -1.46 -24.38
C GLN A 21 -13.77 -1.18 -23.90
N GLY A 22 -14.55 -0.37 -24.64
CA GLY A 22 -15.94 -0.07 -24.32
C GLY A 22 -16.16 1.00 -23.26
N TYR A 23 -15.09 1.57 -22.67
CA TYR A 23 -15.16 2.65 -21.67
C TYR A 23 -15.62 3.99 -22.28
N LEU A 24 -15.27 4.23 -23.53
CA LEU A 24 -15.66 5.43 -24.26
C LEU A 24 -16.45 5.09 -25.52
N ARG A 25 -17.30 6.01 -25.95
CA ARG A 25 -17.97 5.98 -27.25
C ARG A 25 -17.62 7.23 -28.04
N LYS A 26 -17.04 7.05 -29.23
CA LYS A 26 -16.77 8.13 -30.17
C LYS A 26 -18.05 8.54 -30.89
N ARG A 27 -18.35 9.83 -30.93
CA ARG A 27 -19.44 10.47 -31.68
C ARG A 27 -18.90 11.69 -32.41
N ALA A 28 -19.69 12.28 -33.32
CA ALA A 28 -19.29 13.46 -34.08
C ALA A 28 -18.86 14.65 -33.20
N ALA A 29 -19.43 14.77 -32.00
CA ALA A 29 -19.13 15.83 -31.04
C ALA A 29 -17.94 15.52 -30.09
N GLY A 30 -17.38 14.30 -30.09
CA GLY A 30 -16.29 13.92 -29.20
C GLY A 30 -16.42 12.52 -28.61
N TRP A 31 -15.73 12.27 -27.49
CA TRP A 31 -15.74 11.00 -26.77
C TRP A 31 -16.62 11.10 -25.52
N PHE A 32 -17.42 10.08 -25.27
CA PHE A 32 -18.39 10.06 -24.19
C PHE A 32 -18.18 8.82 -23.32
N TRP A 33 -18.17 9.01 -22.00
CA TRP A 33 -18.17 7.92 -21.03
C TRP A 33 -19.47 7.11 -21.13
N THR A 34 -19.36 5.78 -21.06
CA THR A 34 -20.46 4.86 -21.36
C THR A 34 -21.03 4.16 -20.13
N HIS A 35 -20.39 4.29 -18.97
CA HIS A 35 -20.79 3.59 -17.75
C HIS A 35 -21.55 4.51 -16.80
N PRO A 36 -22.50 3.97 -16.01
CA PRO A 36 -23.22 4.75 -15.01
C PRO A 36 -22.33 5.19 -13.84
N GLU A 37 -21.27 4.42 -13.57
CA GLU A 37 -20.27 4.72 -12.54
C GLU A 37 -19.34 5.85 -13.01
N SER A 38 -18.91 6.72 -12.09
CA SER A 38 -17.98 7.80 -12.43
C SER A 38 -16.58 7.22 -12.74
N ALA A 39 -15.99 7.64 -13.87
CA ALA A 39 -14.61 7.30 -14.21
C ALA A 39 -13.61 7.68 -13.09
N ALA A 40 -13.87 8.78 -12.36
CA ALA A 40 -13.03 9.21 -11.24
C ALA A 40 -13.15 8.28 -10.02
N ALA A 41 -14.31 7.64 -9.82
CA ALA A 41 -14.52 6.69 -8.72
C ALA A 41 -13.83 5.34 -8.97
N MET A 42 -13.60 5.00 -10.24
CA MET A 42 -12.88 3.77 -10.64
C MET A 42 -11.35 3.91 -10.51
N VAL A 43 -10.85 5.13 -10.37
CA VAL A 43 -9.40 5.41 -10.27
C VAL A 43 -9.07 5.79 -8.84
N ASN A 44 -8.48 4.85 -8.11
CA ASN A 44 -7.85 5.20 -6.84
C ASN A 44 -6.44 5.73 -7.13
N LEU A 45 -6.30 7.07 -7.11
CA LEU A 45 -5.02 7.77 -7.31
C LEU A 45 -3.96 7.42 -6.25
N ARG A 46 -4.36 6.78 -5.15
CA ARG A 46 -3.46 6.38 -4.06
C ARG A 46 -3.06 4.90 -4.08
N ALA A 47 -3.65 4.10 -4.99
CA ALA A 47 -3.28 2.73 -5.36
C ALA A 47 -2.35 2.00 -4.35
N ASP A 48 -2.83 1.82 -3.14
CA ASP A 48 -2.09 1.25 -2.00
C ASP A 48 -2.74 -0.01 -1.43
N GLY A 49 -3.78 -0.54 -2.10
CA GLY A 49 -4.10 -1.95 -2.01
C GLY A 49 -4.98 -2.36 -0.82
N GLY A 50 -5.97 -1.54 -0.46
CA GLY A 50 -7.01 -1.97 0.49
C GLY A 50 -8.00 -0.88 0.91
N GLY A 51 -7.71 0.39 0.62
CA GLY A 51 -8.53 1.50 1.13
C GLY A 51 -8.20 1.84 2.59
N PRO A 52 -8.79 2.93 3.12
CA PRO A 52 -8.50 3.38 4.47
C PRO A 52 -9.09 2.40 5.50
N VAL A 53 -8.31 2.12 6.54
CA VAL A 53 -8.69 1.35 7.72
C VAL A 53 -8.99 2.31 8.86
N SER A 54 -10.16 2.15 9.47
CA SER A 54 -10.62 2.99 10.59
C SER A 54 -9.96 2.57 11.90
N ILE A 55 -9.63 3.54 12.76
CA ILE A 55 -9.02 3.29 14.07
C ILE A 55 -10.04 3.68 15.13
N VAL A 56 -10.55 2.70 15.87
CA VAL A 56 -11.66 2.87 16.82
C VAL A 56 -11.18 2.57 18.22
N ASP A 57 -11.47 3.49 19.15
CA ASP A 57 -11.23 3.29 20.58
C ASP A 57 -12.30 2.35 21.17
N SER A 58 -11.89 1.23 21.77
CA SER A 58 -12.79 0.22 22.33
C SER A 58 -13.51 0.67 23.58
N GLU A 59 -12.94 1.61 24.35
CA GLU A 59 -13.58 2.12 25.58
C GLU A 59 -14.68 3.14 25.28
N THR A 60 -14.46 3.99 24.28
CA THR A 60 -15.37 5.10 23.97
C THR A 60 -16.22 4.87 22.72
N GLY A 61 -15.84 3.91 21.87
CA GLY A 61 -16.41 3.73 20.53
C GLY A 61 -16.05 4.85 19.55
N SER A 62 -15.14 5.76 19.93
CA SER A 62 -14.80 6.93 19.13
C SER A 62 -13.88 6.57 17.98
N LEU A 63 -14.11 7.17 16.81
CA LEU A 63 -13.18 7.13 15.69
C LEU A 63 -12.01 8.07 15.97
N LEU A 64 -10.81 7.52 16.15
CA LEU A 64 -9.58 8.29 16.35
C LEU A 64 -9.02 8.79 15.02
N GLY A 65 -9.24 8.05 13.93
CA GLY A 65 -8.79 8.43 12.59
C GLY A 65 -8.80 7.25 11.62
N THR A 66 -8.09 7.42 10.51
CA THR A 66 -7.91 6.39 9.48
C THR A 66 -6.45 6.26 9.11
N MET A 67 -6.01 5.06 8.74
CA MET A 67 -4.68 4.81 8.16
C MET A 67 -4.78 3.93 6.92
N ASP A 68 -3.75 3.90 6.09
CA ASP A 68 -3.76 3.07 4.88
C ASP A 68 -3.59 1.59 5.24
N SER A 69 -4.28 0.69 4.53
CA SER A 69 -4.22 -0.76 4.77
C SER A 69 -2.80 -1.34 4.85
N PRO A 70 -1.78 -0.91 4.06
CA PRO A 70 -0.43 -1.44 4.21
C PRO A 70 0.22 -1.04 5.54
N GLN A 71 -0.14 0.14 6.07
CA GLN A 71 0.42 0.70 7.29
C GLN A 71 -0.05 -0.06 8.53
N THR A 72 -1.25 -0.67 8.48
CA THR A 72 -1.83 -1.40 9.61
C THR A 72 -0.95 -2.58 10.01
N HIS A 73 -0.38 -3.30 9.05
CA HIS A 73 0.52 -4.43 9.35
C HIS A 73 1.76 -4.01 10.15
N TYR A 74 2.26 -2.78 9.96
CA TYR A 74 3.44 -2.28 10.65
C TYR A 74 3.13 -1.63 11.99
N GLN A 75 2.04 -0.86 12.05
CA GLN A 75 1.77 0.05 13.17
C GLN A 75 0.56 -0.37 14.01
N ALA A 76 -0.34 -1.17 13.43
CA ALA A 76 -1.64 -1.50 13.99
C ALA A 76 -1.93 -3.01 13.97
N HIS A 77 -0.90 -3.85 14.09
CA HIS A 77 -1.09 -5.27 14.34
C HIS A 77 -1.54 -5.49 15.80
N THR A 78 -2.28 -6.56 16.07
CA THR A 78 -2.67 -6.90 17.46
C THR A 78 -1.46 -6.88 18.40
N GLY A 79 -1.61 -6.28 19.57
CA GLY A 79 -0.55 -6.10 20.56
C GLY A 79 0.47 -5.00 20.27
N ALA A 80 0.36 -4.27 19.15
CA ALA A 80 1.18 -3.09 18.89
C ALA A 80 0.78 -1.93 19.81
N ILE A 81 1.74 -1.03 20.07
CA ILE A 81 1.48 0.29 20.63
C ILE A 81 1.38 1.29 19.47
N TYR A 82 0.17 1.73 19.20
CA TYR A 82 -0.14 2.81 18.29
C TYR A 82 -0.11 4.15 19.03
N VAL A 83 0.48 5.19 18.43
CA VAL A 83 0.53 6.53 19.02
C VAL A 83 -0.28 7.48 18.15
N HIS A 84 -1.24 8.15 18.78
CA HIS A 84 -2.08 9.15 18.15
C HIS A 84 -2.03 10.46 18.94
N GLN A 85 -1.52 11.52 18.31
CA GLN A 85 -1.43 12.86 18.91
C GLN A 85 -0.74 12.89 20.30
N GLY A 86 0.24 12.00 20.51
CA GLY A 86 0.98 11.90 21.77
C GLY A 86 0.38 10.94 22.79
N ASP A 87 -0.86 10.48 22.57
CA ASP A 87 -1.49 9.44 23.38
C ASP A 87 -1.16 8.05 22.83
N SER A 88 -0.89 7.11 23.73
CA SER A 88 -0.56 5.72 23.39
C SER A 88 -1.80 4.82 23.50
N TYR A 89 -1.93 3.92 22.54
CA TYR A 89 -3.04 2.99 22.41
C TYR A 89 -2.50 1.59 22.14
N LEU A 90 -2.98 0.60 22.89
CA LEU A 90 -2.72 -0.80 22.64
C LEU A 90 -3.70 -1.26 21.57
N VAL A 91 -3.20 -1.87 20.52
CA VAL A 91 -4.03 -2.48 19.50
C VAL A 91 -4.56 -3.80 20.03
N GLU A 92 -5.87 -3.90 20.18
CA GLU A 92 -6.54 -5.11 20.66
C GLU A 92 -6.86 -6.03 19.49
N GLU A 93 -7.25 -5.47 18.35
CA GLU A 93 -7.64 -6.24 17.17
C GLU A 93 -7.38 -5.46 15.87
N LEU A 94 -6.95 -6.18 14.83
CA LEU A 94 -6.98 -5.73 13.44
C LEU A 94 -7.96 -6.63 12.70
N ASN A 95 -9.11 -6.06 12.32
CA ASN A 95 -10.12 -6.72 11.51
C ASN A 95 -9.98 -6.23 10.06
N GLU A 96 -9.36 -7.07 9.24
CA GLU A 96 -9.10 -6.78 7.83
C GLU A 96 -10.38 -6.85 6.98
N GLU A 97 -11.36 -7.66 7.37
CA GLU A 97 -12.63 -7.79 6.65
C GLU A 97 -13.48 -6.53 6.79
N ASP A 98 -13.58 -5.99 8.00
CA ASP A 98 -14.35 -4.78 8.30
C ASP A 98 -13.54 -3.48 8.13
N HIS A 99 -12.29 -3.58 7.68
CA HIS A 99 -11.36 -2.45 7.56
C HIS A 99 -11.29 -1.61 8.85
N CYS A 100 -11.09 -2.27 9.99
CA CYS A 100 -11.10 -1.63 11.30
C CYS A 100 -9.95 -2.14 12.20
N VAL A 101 -9.33 -1.21 12.93
CA VAL A 101 -8.40 -1.49 14.04
C VAL A 101 -9.08 -1.05 15.32
N VAL A 102 -9.23 -1.98 16.24
CA VAL A 102 -9.74 -1.74 17.59
C VAL A 102 -8.55 -1.49 18.51
N VAL A 103 -8.54 -0.34 19.17
CA VAL A 103 -7.47 0.07 20.07
C VAL A 103 -8.02 0.49 21.44
N ARG A 104 -7.19 0.39 22.47
CA ARG A 104 -7.53 0.86 23.82
C ARG A 104 -6.45 1.77 24.36
N ARG A 105 -6.84 2.87 25.00
CA ARG A 105 -5.87 3.79 25.59
C ARG A 105 -5.01 3.11 26.65
N THR A 106 -3.73 3.41 26.66
CA THR A 106 -2.75 2.80 27.55
C THR A 106 -1.57 3.76 27.80
N ASN A 107 -0.76 3.49 28.82
CA ASN A 107 0.45 4.25 29.08
C ASN A 107 1.64 3.30 29.39
N PRO A 108 2.12 2.55 28.40
CA PRO A 108 3.21 1.60 28.56
C PRO A 108 4.55 2.33 28.73
N ASP A 109 5.47 1.68 29.43
CA ASP A 109 6.89 2.06 29.52
C ASP A 109 7.71 1.60 28.30
N TYR A 110 7.04 1.16 27.23
CA TYR A 110 7.62 0.62 26.02
C TYR A 110 6.85 1.03 24.77
N TYR A 111 7.53 0.98 23.63
CA TYR A 111 6.93 1.09 22.29
C TYR A 111 7.20 -0.16 21.48
N THR A 112 6.45 -0.38 20.40
CA THR A 112 6.63 -1.54 19.52
C THR A 112 7.22 -1.15 18.18
N THR A 113 8.11 -2.00 17.68
CA THR A 113 8.61 -1.91 16.30
C THR A 113 8.35 -3.23 15.59
N ALA A 114 7.66 -3.17 14.45
CA ALA A 114 7.53 -4.30 13.55
C ALA A 114 8.88 -4.65 12.92
N ARG A 115 9.08 -5.95 12.67
CA ARG A 115 10.10 -6.47 11.76
C ARG A 115 9.41 -7.14 10.60
N ASP A 116 9.74 -6.71 9.41
CA ASP A 116 9.26 -7.28 8.16
C ASP A 116 10.38 -7.95 7.36
N VAL A 117 9.95 -8.78 6.42
CA VAL A 117 10.77 -9.34 5.36
C VAL A 117 10.10 -8.94 4.05
N THR A 118 10.83 -8.26 3.18
CA THR A 118 10.37 -7.90 1.85
C THR A 118 11.04 -8.78 0.82
N GLN A 119 10.24 -9.49 0.03
CA GLN A 119 10.65 -10.30 -1.11
C GLN A 119 10.24 -9.61 -2.41
N ILE A 120 11.15 -9.55 -3.38
CA ILE A 120 10.89 -9.00 -4.70
C ILE A 120 11.05 -10.12 -5.72
N GLU A 121 10.02 -10.33 -6.54
CA GLU A 121 10.01 -11.29 -7.63
C GLU A 121 9.86 -10.53 -8.96
N VAL A 122 10.76 -10.77 -9.90
CA VAL A 122 10.63 -10.22 -11.26
C VAL A 122 9.59 -11.02 -12.01
N LEU A 123 8.48 -10.37 -12.39
CA LEU A 123 7.42 -11.00 -13.18
C LEU A 123 7.72 -10.91 -14.67
N GLN A 124 8.17 -9.74 -15.13
CA GLN A 124 8.43 -9.49 -16.54
C GLN A 124 9.48 -8.39 -16.72
N THR A 125 10.46 -8.62 -17.58
CA THR A 125 11.38 -7.56 -18.03
C THR A 125 10.81 -6.88 -19.28
N LEU A 126 10.67 -5.56 -19.25
CA LEU A 126 10.16 -4.74 -20.36
C LEU A 126 11.28 -4.07 -21.14
N ARG A 127 12.36 -3.65 -20.47
CA ARG A 127 13.54 -3.05 -21.10
C ARG A 127 14.80 -3.55 -20.41
N THR A 128 15.86 -3.70 -21.20
CA THR A 128 17.21 -3.99 -20.72
C THR A 128 18.16 -3.03 -21.41
N MET A 129 19.13 -2.52 -20.67
CA MET A 129 20.22 -1.69 -21.19
C MET A 129 21.52 -2.15 -20.57
N GLU A 130 22.49 -2.49 -21.42
CA GLU A 130 23.86 -2.77 -21.00
C GLU A 130 24.59 -1.46 -20.68
N TRP A 131 25.25 -1.41 -19.53
CA TRP A 131 26.07 -0.29 -19.10
C TRP A 131 27.39 -0.81 -18.50
N GLY A 132 28.39 -1.00 -19.38
CA GLY A 132 29.68 -1.59 -18.99
C GLY A 132 29.48 -3.05 -18.57
N ASP A 133 29.94 -3.40 -17.38
CA ASP A 133 29.84 -4.75 -16.81
C ASP A 133 28.49 -5.00 -16.06
N ILE A 134 27.52 -4.11 -16.23
CA ILE A 134 26.23 -4.14 -15.55
C ILE A 134 25.10 -4.07 -16.57
N ALA A 135 24.11 -4.95 -16.46
CA ALA A 135 22.85 -4.84 -17.18
C ALA A 135 21.80 -4.19 -16.26
N VAL A 136 21.15 -3.14 -16.76
CA VAL A 136 20.04 -2.45 -16.10
C VAL A 136 18.73 -2.89 -16.73
N HIS A 137 17.77 -3.29 -15.91
CA HIS A 137 16.47 -3.80 -16.34
C HIS A 137 15.34 -2.94 -15.77
N PHE A 138 14.30 -2.77 -16.57
CA PHE A 138 13.03 -2.16 -16.18
C PHE A 138 11.90 -3.13 -16.49
N GLY A 139 10.97 -3.33 -15.56
CA GLY A 139 9.91 -4.31 -15.75
C GLY A 139 8.93 -4.41 -14.58
N GLU A 140 8.02 -5.36 -14.69
CA GLU A 140 7.04 -5.69 -13.65
C GLU A 140 7.68 -6.55 -12.57
N VAL A 141 7.47 -6.14 -11.32
CA VAL A 141 7.90 -6.87 -10.14
C VAL A 141 6.72 -7.06 -9.18
N LYS A 142 6.69 -8.22 -8.53
CA LYS A 142 5.82 -8.47 -7.39
C LYS A 142 6.62 -8.20 -6.13
N VAL A 143 6.20 -7.20 -5.35
CA VAL A 143 6.81 -6.91 -4.05
C VAL A 143 5.90 -7.50 -3.00
N THR A 144 6.44 -8.41 -2.19
CA THR A 144 5.72 -9.05 -1.10
C THR A 144 6.40 -8.68 0.20
N THR A 145 5.73 -7.91 1.04
CA THR A 145 6.20 -7.60 2.39
C THR A 145 5.40 -8.37 3.41
N GLN A 146 6.12 -9.02 4.32
CA GLN A 146 5.57 -9.86 5.37
C GLN A 146 6.10 -9.40 6.72
N VAL A 147 5.20 -9.05 7.64
CA VAL A 147 5.58 -8.79 9.03
C VAL A 147 5.82 -10.12 9.75
N VAL A 148 7.04 -10.35 10.22
CA VAL A 148 7.49 -11.65 10.76
C VAL A 148 7.58 -11.67 12.29
N SER A 149 7.77 -10.51 12.93
CA SER A 149 7.81 -10.40 14.39
C SER A 149 7.69 -8.94 14.83
N PHE A 150 7.47 -8.72 16.12
CA PHE A 150 7.57 -7.39 16.73
C PHE A 150 8.53 -7.40 17.92
N GLN A 151 9.13 -6.25 18.17
CA GLN A 151 10.00 -6.03 19.33
C GLN A 151 9.37 -4.98 20.22
N ARG A 152 9.34 -5.25 21.53
CA ARG A 152 9.03 -4.24 22.55
C ARG A 152 10.34 -3.58 22.95
N LYS A 153 10.40 -2.26 22.86
CA LYS A 153 11.58 -1.47 23.18
C LYS A 153 11.25 -0.49 24.29
N ALA A 154 12.09 -0.43 25.31
CA ALA A 154 11.91 0.48 26.43
C ALA A 154 11.86 1.93 25.92
N LEU A 155 10.92 2.71 26.44
CA LEU A 155 10.67 4.07 25.97
C LEU A 155 11.88 4.99 26.19
N ILE A 156 12.61 4.79 27.30
CA ILE A 156 13.74 5.63 27.70
C ILE A 156 15.07 5.05 27.22
N SER A 157 15.38 3.79 27.57
CA SER A 157 16.69 3.19 27.30
C SER A 157 16.84 2.63 25.88
N ASN A 158 15.73 2.52 25.13
CA ASN A 158 15.69 1.89 23.81
C ASN A 158 16.10 0.41 23.79
N GLU A 159 16.29 -0.21 24.96
CA GLU A 159 16.63 -1.62 25.10
C GLU A 159 15.48 -2.50 24.67
N VAL A 160 15.81 -3.65 24.07
CA VAL A 160 14.80 -4.64 23.65
C VAL A 160 14.33 -5.41 24.87
N LEU A 161 13.11 -5.12 25.31
CA LEU A 161 12.45 -5.74 26.47
C LEU A 161 11.93 -7.15 26.16
N GLY A 162 11.72 -7.46 24.89
CA GLY A 162 11.27 -8.78 24.45
C GLY A 162 10.98 -8.85 22.96
N LYS A 163 11.06 -10.06 22.41
CA LYS A 163 10.67 -10.37 21.04
C LYS A 163 9.55 -11.41 21.10
N ASN A 164 8.33 -10.99 20.79
CA ASN A 164 7.25 -11.93 20.61
C ASN A 164 7.22 -12.34 19.14
N ARG A 165 7.20 -13.66 18.88
CA ARG A 165 6.85 -14.17 17.56
C ARG A 165 5.36 -13.94 17.35
N TRP A 166 5.01 -13.38 16.21
CA TRP A 166 3.62 -13.26 15.78
C TRP A 166 3.09 -14.66 15.45
N ASN A 167 2.01 -15.09 16.12
CA ASN A 167 1.42 -16.43 15.97
C ASN A 167 0.12 -16.43 15.15
N SER A 168 -0.33 -15.27 14.67
CA SER A 168 -1.63 -15.10 13.99
C SER A 168 -1.60 -15.43 12.50
N GLY A 169 -0.53 -16.07 12.01
CA GLY A 169 -0.26 -16.16 10.57
C GLY A 169 0.23 -14.81 10.02
N PRO A 170 1.16 -14.80 9.06
CA PRO A 170 1.72 -13.56 8.56
C PRO A 170 0.69 -12.70 7.82
N GLY A 171 0.58 -11.43 8.20
CA GLY A 171 0.00 -10.41 7.33
C GLY A 171 0.90 -10.26 6.11
N ILE A 172 0.43 -10.74 4.96
CA ILE A 172 1.17 -10.70 3.69
C ILE A 172 0.60 -9.57 2.85
N PHE A 173 1.37 -8.52 2.65
CA PHE A 173 1.04 -7.45 1.72
C PHE A 173 1.79 -7.66 0.41
N SER A 174 1.09 -7.87 -0.72
CA SER A 174 1.72 -8.27 -1.99
C SER A 174 1.26 -7.46 -3.22
N PRO A 175 1.59 -6.15 -3.30
CA PRO A 175 1.24 -5.35 -4.48
C PRO A 175 2.12 -5.68 -5.69
N ARG A 176 1.52 -5.61 -6.90
CA ARG A 176 2.28 -5.52 -8.15
C ARG A 176 2.79 -4.09 -8.34
N ARG A 177 4.06 -3.93 -8.71
CA ARG A 177 4.70 -2.63 -8.96
C ARG A 177 5.62 -2.72 -10.19
N TYR A 178 5.92 -1.58 -10.80
CA TYR A 178 7.02 -1.48 -11.76
C TYR A 178 8.31 -1.16 -11.01
N GLY A 179 9.40 -1.84 -11.36
CA GLY A 179 10.70 -1.72 -10.69
C GLY A 179 11.85 -1.55 -11.67
N LEU A 180 12.93 -0.91 -11.19
CA LEU A 180 14.24 -0.87 -11.84
C LEU A 180 15.19 -1.76 -11.03
N TRP A 181 15.91 -2.66 -11.68
CA TRP A 181 16.94 -3.47 -11.02
C TRP A 181 18.17 -3.63 -11.92
N SER A 182 19.31 -3.99 -11.34
CA SER A 182 20.55 -4.22 -12.06
C SER A 182 21.14 -5.59 -11.74
N THR A 183 21.73 -6.24 -12.73
CA THR A 183 22.54 -7.45 -12.54
C THR A 183 23.95 -7.24 -13.07
N THR A 184 24.93 -7.89 -12.45
CA THR A 184 26.29 -7.95 -13.00
C THR A 184 26.33 -8.95 -14.14
N VAL A 185 26.92 -8.57 -15.27
CA VAL A 185 27.17 -9.48 -16.39
C VAL A 185 28.50 -10.17 -16.10
N ARG A 186 28.49 -11.50 -15.96
CA ARG A 186 29.70 -12.32 -15.87
C ARG A 186 30.08 -12.87 -17.23
#